data_AF-A0AB74LFY4-F1
#
_entry.id   AF-A0AB74LFY4-F1
#
_cell.length_a   1.000
_cell.length_b   1.000
_cell.length_c   1.000
_cell.angle_alpha   90.00
_cell.angle_beta   90.00
_cell.angle_gamma   90.00
#
_symmetry.space_group_name_H-M   'P 1'
#
loop_
_entity.id
_entity.type
_entity.pdbx_description
1 polymer ?
#
loop_
_entity_poly.entity_id
_entity_poly.type
_entity_poly.pdbx_seq_one_letter_code
_entity_poly.pdbx_strand_id
1 'polypeptide(L)'
;MSNLLVTPELVAAAAADLAGIGSAIGAANAAAGAPTMALLAAGADEVSAAVAAVFSSYAQQYQALSAAAAAFHDQFVRALAAGAGAYAGAEAANVEQQLLNAINAPTLALLGRPLIGNGADGAAGTGQAGGAGGLLYGNGGNGGSGAAGQAGGAGGAAGLIGHGGTGGVGGTGAAGGAGGTGGWLFGNGGAGGTGGAVTGVSTTGGPGGHGGDAGLYGFGGAGGAGGFGQSGAAGGAGGAGGAGGWLYGDGGDGGAGGNGGNESGTGVSGVGGVGGAGGAGGLLFGNGGDGGVGGDGGDGSSTQDSGGDGGAGGAGGAGGWLLGNGGAGGAGGAASIKVATGGLGGDGGDAGLFGFGGDGGWGGRGVDARFGAAGGAAGAGGAGGWLYGDGGAGGVGGVGGAVFSLSSGDGGAGGAGGGGGWLFGNGGDGGAGGGGGGRFGSGSGAGGDGAVGGAGGAGAWFGNGGAGGVGGGGGRGTTAIGGDGGAGGAGGAGGWLYGDGGAGGAGGGGGRGGTGNDGGDGGDGGRGGDAQLLGNGGDGGAGGAGGPAGFGASPGAGAAGGGGGAGGSLFGSPGTTGPHG
;
A
#
# COMPACT_ATOMS: atom_id res chain seq x y z
N MET A 1 -27.11 -41.20 24.29
CA MET A 1 -25.85 -40.47 24.51
C MET A 1 -25.52 -40.60 25.99
N SER A 2 -24.56 -41.45 26.37
CA SER A 2 -24.08 -41.52 27.75
C SER A 2 -23.17 -40.33 28.01
N ASN A 3 -23.55 -39.43 28.92
CA ASN A 3 -22.69 -38.32 29.33
C ASN A 3 -21.60 -38.86 30.24
N LEU A 4 -20.35 -38.72 29.82
CA LEU A 4 -19.18 -38.98 30.65
C LEU A 4 -18.96 -37.73 31.52
N LEU A 5 -19.30 -37.81 32.81
CA LEU A 5 -18.98 -36.78 33.81
C LEU A 5 -17.65 -37.14 34.45
N VAL A 6 -16.57 -36.51 34.02
CA VAL A 6 -15.28 -36.52 34.72
C VAL A 6 -15.25 -35.26 35.57
N THR A 7 -15.09 -35.38 36.88
CA THR A 7 -14.88 -34.21 37.76
C THR A 7 -13.40 -33.83 37.71
N PRO A 8 -13.02 -32.68 37.13
CA PRO A 8 -11.62 -32.28 36.98
C PRO A 8 -10.88 -32.24 38.32
N GLU A 9 -11.58 -31.92 39.41
CA GLU A 9 -11.04 -31.92 40.77
C GLU A 9 -10.59 -33.31 41.23
N LEU A 10 -11.30 -34.39 40.88
CA LEU A 10 -10.90 -35.75 41.26
C LEU A 10 -9.67 -36.21 40.46
N VAL A 11 -9.55 -35.78 39.19
CA VAL A 11 -8.40 -36.12 38.34
C VAL A 11 -7.15 -35.37 38.77
N ALA A 12 -7.29 -34.10 39.16
CA ALA A 12 -6.19 -33.30 39.72
C ALA A 12 -5.69 -33.88 41.06
N ALA A 13 -6.62 -34.30 41.94
CA ALA A 13 -6.26 -34.98 43.18
C ALA A 13 -5.51 -36.31 42.93
N ALA A 14 -6.01 -37.13 42.00
CA ALA A 14 -5.34 -38.38 41.62
C ALA A 14 -3.93 -38.16 41.03
N ALA A 15 -3.72 -37.10 40.25
CA ALA A 15 -2.41 -36.74 39.73
C ALA A 15 -1.43 -36.35 40.85
N ALA A 16 -1.90 -35.61 41.86
CA ALA A 16 -1.10 -35.26 43.04
C ALA A 16 -0.74 -36.48 43.88
N ASP A 17 -1.69 -37.39 44.10
CA ASP A 17 -1.44 -38.66 44.80
C ASP A 17 -0.41 -39.53 44.06
N LEU A 18 -0.51 -39.64 42.73
CA LEU A 18 0.47 -40.36 41.93
C LEU A 18 1.85 -39.70 41.98
N ALA A 19 1.94 -38.37 41.98
CA ALA A 19 3.22 -37.67 42.17
C ALA A 19 3.85 -38.05 43.52
N GLY A 20 3.04 -38.11 44.59
CA GLY A 20 3.47 -38.57 45.91
C GLY A 20 3.97 -40.01 45.92
N ILE A 21 3.27 -40.93 45.26
CA ILE A 21 3.69 -42.33 45.10
C ILE A 21 5.02 -42.41 44.33
N GLY A 22 5.15 -41.68 43.22
CA GLY A 22 6.39 -41.63 42.43
C GLY A 22 7.59 -41.14 43.25
N SER A 23 7.39 -40.11 44.06
CA SER A 23 8.41 -39.59 44.98
C SER A 23 8.84 -40.64 46.03
N ALA A 24 7.88 -41.32 46.66
CA ALA A 24 8.16 -42.35 47.66
C ALA A 24 8.93 -43.55 47.06
N ILE A 25 8.55 -44.00 45.86
CA ILE A 25 9.24 -45.08 45.14
C ILE A 25 10.65 -44.64 44.72
N GLY A 26 10.80 -43.41 44.22
CA GLY A 26 12.10 -42.85 43.86
C GLY A 26 13.06 -42.79 45.05
N ALA A 27 12.57 -42.34 46.22
CA ALA A 27 13.34 -42.32 47.45
C ALA A 27 13.75 -43.72 47.92
N ALA A 28 12.85 -44.70 47.83
CA ALA A 28 13.14 -46.09 48.18
C ALA A 28 14.21 -46.70 47.25
N ASN A 29 14.11 -46.46 45.93
CA ASN A 29 15.08 -46.94 44.95
C ASN A 29 16.47 -46.30 45.16
N ALA A 30 16.52 -45.02 45.50
CA ALA A 30 17.77 -44.33 45.83
C ALA A 30 18.41 -44.88 47.11
N ALA A 31 17.63 -45.12 48.17
CA ALA A 31 18.11 -45.70 49.43
C ALA A 31 18.66 -47.12 49.26
N ALA A 32 18.06 -47.91 48.36
CA ALA A 32 18.51 -49.26 48.04
C ALA A 32 19.75 -49.30 47.12
N GLY A 33 20.13 -48.20 46.47
CA GLY A 33 21.20 -48.17 45.46
C GLY A 33 22.57 -48.58 46.00
N ALA A 34 23.08 -47.88 47.02
CA ALA A 34 24.39 -48.16 47.60
C ALA A 34 24.54 -49.59 48.17
N PRO A 35 23.62 -50.12 49.01
CA PRO A 35 23.78 -51.45 49.58
C PRO A 35 23.65 -52.60 48.56
N THR A 36 22.97 -52.39 47.43
CA THR A 36 22.81 -53.42 46.39
C THR A 36 23.95 -53.43 45.37
N MET A 37 24.63 -52.29 45.16
CA MET A 37 25.76 -52.17 44.24
C MET A 37 27.13 -52.48 44.87
N ALA A 38 27.24 -52.44 46.20
CA ALA A 38 28.49 -52.64 46.93
C ALA A 38 28.56 -54.01 47.63
N LEU A 39 27.98 -55.06 47.02
CA LEU A 39 28.01 -56.40 47.59
C LEU A 39 29.45 -56.93 47.55
N LEU A 40 30.06 -57.13 48.73
CA LEU A 40 31.39 -57.73 48.82
C LEU A 40 31.32 -59.25 48.60
N ALA A 41 32.35 -59.80 47.94
CA ALA A 41 32.53 -61.24 47.83
C ALA A 41 32.67 -61.87 49.23
N ALA A 42 31.94 -62.97 49.47
CA ALA A 42 31.94 -63.66 50.77
C ALA A 42 33.27 -64.39 51.07
N GLY A 43 34.06 -64.68 50.03
CA GLY A 43 35.39 -65.31 50.09
C GLY A 43 36.30 -64.79 48.97
N ALA A 44 37.59 -65.13 49.04
CA ALA A 44 38.60 -64.71 48.06
C ALA A 44 38.60 -65.57 46.77
N ASP A 45 37.64 -66.49 46.64
CA ASP A 45 37.50 -67.39 45.50
C ASP A 45 36.75 -66.72 44.33
N GLU A 46 36.99 -67.27 43.14
CA GLU A 46 36.43 -66.78 41.89
C GLU A 46 34.91 -66.92 41.82
N VAL A 47 34.30 -67.87 42.56
CA VAL A 47 32.83 -68.06 42.59
C VAL A 47 32.18 -66.96 43.42
N SER A 48 32.70 -66.66 44.61
CA SER A 48 32.25 -65.55 45.45
C SER A 48 32.40 -64.19 44.73
N ALA A 49 33.50 -63.99 44.01
CA ALA A 49 33.72 -62.79 43.19
C ALA A 49 32.71 -62.70 42.02
N ALA A 50 32.46 -63.82 41.32
CA ALA A 50 31.49 -63.86 40.22
C ALA A 50 30.05 -63.61 40.70
N VAL A 51 29.65 -64.17 41.84
CA VAL A 51 28.32 -63.95 42.43
C VAL A 51 28.15 -62.47 42.82
N ALA A 52 29.13 -61.87 43.51
CA ALA A 52 29.11 -60.45 43.85
C ALA A 52 29.02 -59.55 42.60
N ALA A 53 29.73 -59.91 41.51
CA ALA A 53 29.67 -59.21 40.24
C ALA A 53 28.30 -59.31 39.55
N VAL A 54 27.64 -60.48 39.60
CA VAL A 54 26.28 -60.67 39.07
C VAL A 54 25.27 -59.80 39.83
N PHE A 55 25.29 -59.79 41.16
CA PHE A 55 24.39 -58.95 41.95
C PHE A 55 24.63 -57.46 41.73
N SER A 56 25.90 -57.03 41.63
CA SER A 56 26.24 -55.63 41.35
C SER A 56 25.79 -55.19 39.95
N SER A 57 25.96 -56.05 38.93
CA SER A 57 25.47 -55.82 37.57
C SER A 57 23.94 -55.79 37.50
N TYR A 58 23.26 -56.67 38.23
CA TYR A 58 21.80 -56.67 38.32
C TYR A 58 21.27 -55.40 39.01
N ALA A 59 21.94 -54.95 40.07
CA ALA A 59 21.60 -53.70 40.76
C ALA A 59 21.76 -52.47 39.83
N GLN A 60 22.82 -52.41 39.02
CA GLN A 60 23.00 -51.34 38.03
C GLN A 60 21.90 -51.32 36.96
N GLN A 61 21.53 -52.50 36.44
CA GLN A 61 20.44 -52.64 35.48
C GLN A 61 19.08 -52.25 36.10
N TYR A 62 18.85 -52.65 37.35
CA TYR A 62 17.65 -52.27 38.09
C TYR A 62 17.57 -50.74 38.25
N GLN A 63 18.65 -50.08 38.68
CA GLN A 63 18.69 -48.62 38.83
C GLN A 63 18.41 -47.89 37.50
N ALA A 64 18.97 -48.37 36.39
CA ALA A 64 18.70 -47.81 35.06
C ALA A 64 17.22 -47.97 34.66
N LEU A 65 16.63 -49.14 34.90
CA LEU A 65 15.22 -49.40 34.63
C LEU A 65 14.30 -48.56 35.53
N SER A 66 14.62 -48.44 36.82
CA SER A 66 13.88 -47.62 37.78
C SER A 66 13.91 -46.14 37.41
N ALA A 67 15.04 -45.62 36.92
CA ALA A 67 15.12 -44.25 36.40
C ALA A 67 14.25 -44.04 35.16
N ALA A 68 14.25 -45.00 34.22
CA ALA A 68 13.39 -44.95 33.05
C ALA A 68 11.88 -45.01 33.43
N ALA A 69 11.53 -45.86 34.40
CA ALA A 69 10.16 -45.96 34.92
C ALA A 69 9.72 -44.68 35.64
N ALA A 70 10.61 -44.04 36.41
CA ALA A 70 10.33 -42.76 37.06
C ALA A 70 10.10 -41.64 36.03
N ALA A 71 10.90 -41.59 34.97
CA ALA A 71 10.70 -40.62 33.88
C ALA A 71 9.36 -40.82 33.15
N PHE A 72 8.97 -42.07 32.88
CA PHE A 72 7.66 -42.39 32.32
C PHE A 72 6.52 -41.99 33.27
N HIS A 73 6.65 -42.30 34.57
CA HIS A 73 5.67 -41.93 35.59
C HIS A 73 5.49 -40.41 35.67
N ASP A 74 6.58 -39.65 35.66
CA ASP A 74 6.54 -38.19 35.63
C ASP A 74 5.82 -37.64 34.38
N GLN A 75 6.09 -38.22 33.21
CA GLN A 75 5.40 -37.85 31.98
C GLN A 75 3.89 -38.16 32.05
N PHE A 76 3.53 -39.31 32.61
CA PHE A 76 2.13 -39.71 32.81
C PHE A 76 1.40 -38.75 33.75
N VAL A 77 1.99 -38.42 34.90
CA VAL A 77 1.40 -37.48 35.87
C VAL A 77 1.25 -36.07 35.28
N ARG A 78 2.24 -35.59 34.53
CA ARG A 78 2.15 -34.29 33.84
C ARG A 78 1.04 -34.29 32.79
N ALA A 79 0.91 -35.35 32.01
CA ALA A 79 -0.15 -35.47 31.01
C ALA A 79 -1.55 -35.53 31.67
N LEU A 80 -1.68 -36.25 32.79
CA LEU A 80 -2.92 -36.35 33.56
C LEU A 80 -3.35 -35.00 34.13
N ALA A 81 -2.41 -34.26 34.74
CA ALA A 81 -2.65 -32.92 35.28
C ALA A 81 -3.00 -31.90 34.16
N ALA A 82 -2.30 -31.97 33.01
CA ALA A 82 -2.61 -31.14 31.85
C ALA A 82 -4.01 -31.44 31.28
N GLY A 83 -4.40 -32.73 31.24
CA GLY A 83 -5.74 -33.15 30.85
C GLY A 83 -6.82 -32.59 31.76
N ALA A 84 -6.65 -32.68 33.08
CA ALA A 84 -7.58 -32.11 34.06
C ALA A 84 -7.73 -30.58 33.89
N GLY A 85 -6.63 -29.87 33.66
CA GLY A 85 -6.65 -28.43 33.38
C GLY A 85 -7.40 -28.07 32.08
N ALA A 86 -7.26 -28.89 31.03
CA ALA A 86 -7.98 -28.69 29.77
C ALA A 86 -9.50 -28.86 29.91
N TYR A 87 -9.94 -29.87 30.68
CA TYR A 87 -11.37 -30.08 30.96
C TYR A 87 -11.96 -28.97 31.84
N ALA A 88 -11.27 -28.57 32.90
CA ALA A 88 -11.70 -27.45 33.73
C ALA A 88 -11.80 -26.14 32.93
N GLY A 89 -10.85 -25.89 32.02
CA GLY A 89 -10.91 -24.75 31.10
C GLY A 89 -12.11 -24.81 30.14
N ALA A 90 -12.45 -26.00 29.63
CA ALA A 90 -13.62 -26.19 28.77
C ALA A 90 -14.95 -25.98 29.52
N GLU A 91 -15.04 -26.38 30.78
CA GLU A 91 -16.21 -26.13 31.62
C GLU A 91 -16.38 -24.63 31.91
N ALA A 92 -15.30 -23.93 32.23
CA ALA A 92 -15.31 -22.48 32.44
C ALA A 92 -15.80 -21.74 31.18
N ALA A 93 -15.29 -22.09 30.00
CA ALA A 93 -15.74 -21.51 28.73
C ALA A 93 -17.23 -21.77 28.44
N ASN A 94 -17.75 -22.96 28.80
CA ASN A 94 -19.16 -23.28 28.65
C ASN A 94 -20.05 -22.44 29.59
N VAL A 95 -19.62 -22.18 30.83
CA VAL A 95 -20.36 -21.33 31.78
C VAL A 95 -20.38 -19.87 31.32
N GLU A 96 -19.26 -19.35 30.82
CA GLU A 96 -19.17 -18.00 30.24
C GLU A 96 -20.14 -17.84 29.06
N GLN A 97 -20.22 -18.83 28.18
CA GLN A 97 -21.14 -18.82 27.04
C GLN A 97 -22.60 -18.86 27.48
N GLN A 98 -22.95 -19.63 28.51
CA GLN A 98 -24.31 -19.67 29.06
C GLN A 98 -24.72 -18.32 29.64
N LEU A 99 -23.82 -17.64 30.34
CA LEU A 99 -24.06 -16.30 30.87
C LEU A 99 -24.24 -15.27 29.74
N LEU A 100 -23.39 -15.29 28.73
CA LEU A 100 -23.53 -14.42 27.54
C LEU A 100 -24.84 -14.67 26.81
N ASN A 101 -25.25 -15.93 26.66
CA ASN A 101 -26.54 -16.28 26.07
C ASN A 101 -27.71 -15.72 26.89
N ALA A 102 -27.64 -15.79 28.22
CA ALA A 102 -28.66 -15.22 29.11
C ALA A 102 -28.74 -13.69 29.00
N ILE A 103 -27.59 -13.00 28.91
CA ILE A 103 -27.50 -11.55 28.71
C ILE A 103 -28.07 -11.14 27.34
N ASN A 104 -27.78 -11.91 26.30
CA ASN A 104 -28.19 -11.61 24.93
C ASN A 104 -29.63 -12.03 24.61
N ALA A 105 -30.22 -12.98 25.36
CA ALA A 105 -31.54 -13.53 25.05
C ALA A 105 -32.64 -12.48 24.89
N PRO A 106 -32.74 -11.43 25.74
CA PRO A 106 -33.77 -10.41 25.58
C PRO A 106 -33.62 -9.61 24.29
N THR A 107 -32.40 -9.18 23.93
CA THR A 107 -32.18 -8.37 22.72
C THR A 107 -32.22 -9.19 21.45
N LEU A 108 -31.78 -10.46 21.51
CA LEU A 108 -31.91 -11.38 20.39
C LEU A 108 -33.38 -11.66 20.08
N ALA A 109 -34.22 -11.82 21.11
CA ALA A 109 -35.66 -12.02 20.94
C ALA A 109 -36.38 -10.74 20.44
N LEU A 110 -35.97 -9.55 20.90
CA LEU A 110 -36.66 -8.30 20.58
C LEU A 110 -36.18 -7.64 19.28
N LEU A 111 -34.88 -7.70 19.00
CA LEU A 111 -34.21 -6.96 17.94
C LEU A 111 -33.50 -7.86 16.92
N GLY A 112 -33.55 -9.18 17.12
CA GLY A 112 -32.86 -10.15 16.24
C GLY A 112 -31.34 -10.07 16.32
N ARG A 113 -30.78 -9.39 17.34
CA ARG A 113 -29.34 -9.09 17.43
C ARG A 113 -28.84 -9.16 18.87
N PRO A 114 -27.66 -9.77 19.12
CA PRO A 114 -27.10 -9.83 20.47
C PRO A 114 -26.77 -8.43 20.99
N LEU A 115 -26.79 -8.26 22.31
CA LEU A 115 -26.35 -7.03 22.97
C LEU A 115 -24.82 -6.94 22.94
N ILE A 116 -24.16 -8.07 23.22
CA ILE A 116 -22.70 -8.23 23.28
C ILE A 116 -22.31 -9.48 22.48
N GLY A 117 -21.30 -9.34 21.63
CA GLY A 117 -20.72 -10.46 20.89
C GLY A 117 -20.35 -10.05 19.48
N ASN A 118 -19.33 -10.72 18.92
CA ASN A 118 -18.94 -10.47 17.55
C ASN A 118 -19.99 -11.01 16.57
N GLY A 119 -20.04 -10.42 15.38
CA GLY A 119 -20.79 -10.96 14.27
C GLY A 119 -20.19 -12.28 13.79
N ALA A 120 -21.04 -13.17 13.28
CA ALA A 120 -20.60 -14.42 12.70
C ALA A 120 -19.90 -14.18 11.35
N ASP A 121 -18.76 -14.80 11.12
CA ASP A 121 -18.09 -14.74 9.82
C ASP A 121 -18.94 -15.43 8.74
N GLY A 122 -18.91 -14.88 7.53
CA GLY A 122 -19.49 -15.52 6.36
C GLY A 122 -18.70 -16.77 5.99
N ALA A 123 -19.41 -17.82 5.53
CA ALA A 123 -18.76 -19.06 5.13
C ALA A 123 -17.86 -18.84 3.90
N ALA A 124 -16.63 -19.35 3.95
CA ALA A 124 -15.69 -19.27 2.84
C ALA A 124 -16.22 -19.97 1.57
N GLY A 125 -15.94 -19.40 0.40
CA GLY A 125 -16.41 -19.90 -0.90
C GLY A 125 -17.89 -19.69 -1.18
N THR A 126 -18.63 -18.97 -0.33
CA THR A 126 -20.08 -18.73 -0.53
C THR A 126 -20.40 -17.28 -0.92
N GLY A 127 -19.48 -16.34 -0.72
CA GLY A 127 -19.76 -14.91 -0.81
C GLY A 127 -20.72 -14.42 0.28
N GLN A 128 -20.96 -15.20 1.34
CA GLN A 128 -21.86 -14.81 2.41
C GLN A 128 -21.31 -13.59 3.17
N ALA A 129 -22.16 -12.59 3.39
CA ALA A 129 -21.80 -11.45 4.21
C ALA A 129 -21.54 -11.85 5.68
N GLY A 130 -20.60 -11.17 6.32
CA GLY A 130 -20.40 -11.26 7.75
C GLY A 130 -21.61 -10.70 8.50
N GLY A 131 -21.98 -11.36 9.60
CA GLY A 131 -23.03 -10.91 10.49
C GLY A 131 -22.65 -9.60 11.19
N ALA A 132 -23.64 -8.80 11.57
CA ALA A 132 -23.41 -7.62 12.37
C ALA A 132 -22.94 -8.00 13.79
N GLY A 133 -22.05 -7.18 14.37
CA GLY A 133 -21.69 -7.25 15.77
C GLY A 133 -22.86 -6.90 16.70
N GLY A 134 -22.67 -7.22 17.98
CA GLY A 134 -23.61 -6.91 19.04
C GLY A 134 -23.91 -5.41 19.14
N LEU A 135 -25.09 -5.07 19.66
CA LEU A 135 -25.57 -3.69 19.69
C LEU A 135 -24.65 -2.75 20.49
N LEU A 136 -24.09 -3.22 21.62
CA LEU A 136 -23.21 -2.41 22.47
C LEU A 136 -21.74 -2.70 22.24
N TYR A 137 -21.36 -3.97 22.25
CA TYR A 137 -19.97 -4.38 22.13
C TYR A 137 -19.86 -5.58 21.21
N GLY A 138 -19.03 -5.46 20.18
CA GLY A 138 -18.76 -6.56 19.26
C GLY A 138 -18.30 -6.06 17.91
N ASN A 139 -17.28 -6.74 17.39
CA ASN A 139 -16.82 -6.52 16.03
C ASN A 139 -17.84 -7.11 15.05
N GLY A 140 -17.91 -6.56 13.84
CA GLY A 140 -18.60 -7.23 12.75
C GLY A 140 -17.87 -8.49 12.31
N GLY A 141 -18.61 -9.48 11.81
CA GLY A 141 -18.02 -10.70 11.24
C GLY A 141 -17.36 -10.41 9.90
N ASN A 142 -16.34 -11.18 9.54
CA ASN A 142 -15.69 -11.08 8.24
C ASN A 142 -16.61 -11.62 7.14
N GLY A 143 -16.55 -11.02 5.96
CA GLY A 143 -17.23 -11.55 4.77
C GLY A 143 -16.58 -12.85 4.30
N GLY A 144 -17.40 -13.83 3.94
CA GLY A 144 -16.93 -15.07 3.33
C GLY A 144 -16.39 -14.84 1.92
N SER A 145 -15.31 -15.53 1.54
CA SER A 145 -14.81 -15.46 0.17
C SER A 145 -15.83 -15.95 -0.85
N GLY A 146 -15.79 -15.42 -2.07
CA GLY A 146 -16.65 -15.85 -3.17
C GLY A 146 -16.18 -17.17 -3.80
N ALA A 147 -17.12 -18.00 -4.25
CA ALA A 147 -16.85 -19.06 -5.24
C ALA A 147 -16.55 -18.45 -6.62
N ALA A 148 -16.07 -19.24 -7.58
CA ALA A 148 -15.83 -18.77 -8.95
C ALA A 148 -17.02 -17.98 -9.53
N GLY A 149 -16.77 -16.75 -9.99
CA GLY A 149 -17.79 -15.83 -10.51
C GLY A 149 -18.72 -15.20 -9.45
N GLN A 150 -18.56 -15.52 -8.17
CA GLN A 150 -19.30 -14.92 -7.06
C GLN A 150 -18.46 -13.88 -6.34
N ALA A 151 -19.07 -12.74 -6.00
CA ALA A 151 -18.42 -11.71 -5.22
C ALA A 151 -18.06 -12.21 -3.81
N GLY A 152 -17.06 -11.59 -3.21
CA GLY A 152 -16.79 -11.75 -1.79
C GLY A 152 -17.92 -11.13 -0.96
N GLY A 153 -18.24 -11.74 0.17
CA GLY A 153 -19.25 -11.22 1.09
C GLY A 153 -18.79 -9.90 1.70
N ALA A 154 -19.73 -8.98 1.95
CA ALA A 154 -19.41 -7.78 2.72
C ALA A 154 -19.03 -8.15 4.16
N GLY A 155 -18.11 -7.39 4.76
CA GLY A 155 -17.86 -7.43 6.19
C GLY A 155 -19.07 -6.91 6.97
N GLY A 156 -19.32 -7.49 8.13
CA GLY A 156 -20.39 -7.07 9.02
C GLY A 156 -20.08 -5.72 9.67
N ALA A 157 -21.11 -4.92 9.90
CA ALA A 157 -20.99 -3.70 10.69
C ALA A 157 -20.84 -4.02 12.19
N ALA A 158 -20.07 -3.22 12.92
CA ALA A 158 -20.10 -3.21 14.38
C ALA A 158 -21.33 -2.47 14.94
N GLY A 159 -21.55 -2.58 16.26
CA GLY A 159 -22.61 -1.85 16.97
C GLY A 159 -22.15 -0.48 17.47
N LEU A 160 -22.26 -0.25 18.78
CA LEU A 160 -21.77 0.98 19.42
C LEU A 160 -20.24 1.00 19.55
N ILE A 161 -19.67 -0.10 20.02
CA ILE A 161 -18.23 -0.31 20.21
C ILE A 161 -17.81 -1.58 19.46
N GLY A 162 -16.82 -1.46 18.59
CA GLY A 162 -16.24 -2.60 17.87
C GLY A 162 -15.77 -2.22 16.48
N HIS A 163 -14.93 -3.05 15.89
CA HIS A 163 -14.42 -2.85 14.54
C HIS A 163 -15.33 -3.47 13.50
N GLY A 164 -15.44 -2.84 12.33
CA GLY A 164 -16.10 -3.46 11.18
C GLY A 164 -15.35 -4.72 10.74
N GLY A 165 -16.09 -5.72 10.27
CA GLY A 165 -15.49 -6.95 9.73
C GLY A 165 -14.81 -6.69 8.39
N THR A 166 -13.80 -7.48 8.03
CA THR A 166 -13.16 -7.36 6.71
C THR A 166 -14.08 -7.89 5.62
N GLY A 167 -14.05 -7.28 4.44
CA GLY A 167 -14.70 -7.81 3.25
C GLY A 167 -14.06 -9.13 2.78
N GLY A 168 -14.87 -10.04 2.26
CA GLY A 168 -14.41 -11.31 1.71
C GLY A 168 -13.69 -11.13 0.37
N VAL A 169 -12.73 -11.99 0.07
CA VAL A 169 -12.07 -12.03 -1.25
C VAL A 169 -13.08 -12.43 -2.33
N GLY A 170 -13.07 -11.74 -3.47
CA GLY A 170 -13.87 -12.11 -4.64
C GLY A 170 -13.44 -13.45 -5.20
N GLY A 171 -14.39 -14.28 -5.62
CA GLY A 171 -14.07 -15.46 -6.42
C GLY A 171 -13.58 -15.06 -7.81
N THR A 172 -13.09 -16.01 -8.61
CA THR A 172 -12.42 -15.72 -9.89
C THR A 172 -13.15 -14.69 -10.76
N GLY A 173 -12.52 -13.56 -11.05
CA GLY A 173 -13.08 -12.46 -11.86
C GLY A 173 -14.19 -11.63 -11.19
N ALA A 174 -14.56 -11.93 -9.94
CA ALA A 174 -15.64 -11.26 -9.22
C ALA A 174 -15.10 -10.27 -8.19
N ALA A 175 -15.95 -9.30 -7.82
CA ALA A 175 -15.57 -8.24 -6.90
C ALA A 175 -15.22 -8.77 -5.50
N GLY A 176 -14.26 -8.11 -4.84
CA GLY A 176 -14.09 -8.24 -3.40
C GLY A 176 -15.27 -7.63 -2.64
N GLY A 177 -15.56 -8.16 -1.46
CA GLY A 177 -16.60 -7.63 -0.59
C GLY A 177 -16.18 -6.31 0.05
N ALA A 178 -17.13 -5.40 0.29
CA ALA A 178 -16.83 -4.20 1.05
C ALA A 178 -16.48 -4.53 2.51
N GLY A 179 -15.62 -3.73 3.13
CA GLY A 179 -15.39 -3.75 4.57
C GLY A 179 -16.61 -3.27 5.34
N GLY A 180 -16.83 -3.82 6.53
CA GLY A 180 -17.91 -3.41 7.41
C GLY A 180 -17.63 -2.07 8.08
N THR A 181 -18.68 -1.34 8.44
CA THR A 181 -18.51 -0.08 9.19
C THR A 181 -18.06 -0.36 10.63
N GLY A 182 -17.18 0.50 11.15
CA GLY A 182 -16.80 0.53 12.55
C GLY A 182 -17.95 0.90 13.47
N GLY A 183 -17.73 0.76 14.78
CA GLY A 183 -18.72 1.05 15.80
C GLY A 183 -19.08 2.53 15.82
N TRP A 184 -20.35 2.84 16.10
CA TRP A 184 -20.84 4.22 16.07
C TRP A 184 -20.06 5.16 17.00
N LEU A 185 -19.66 4.69 18.19
CA LEU A 185 -18.89 5.48 19.13
C LEU A 185 -17.38 5.23 18.99
N PHE A 186 -16.95 3.98 19.08
CA PHE A 186 -15.54 3.60 18.91
C PHE A 186 -15.43 2.40 17.98
N GLY A 187 -14.60 2.52 16.96
CA GLY A 187 -14.34 1.42 16.05
C GLY A 187 -13.82 1.87 14.71
N ASN A 188 -12.76 1.20 14.26
CA ASN A 188 -12.27 1.32 12.90
C ASN A 188 -13.21 0.60 11.92
N GLY A 189 -13.29 1.10 10.70
CA GLY A 189 -13.89 0.37 9.60
C GLY A 189 -13.05 -0.86 9.22
N GLY A 190 -13.70 -1.87 8.67
CA GLY A 190 -13.05 -3.08 8.18
C GLY A 190 -12.38 -2.84 6.82
N ALA A 191 -11.31 -3.56 6.52
CA ALA A 191 -10.70 -3.50 5.20
C ALA A 191 -11.62 -4.09 4.12
N GLY A 192 -11.57 -3.55 2.90
CA GLY A 192 -12.21 -4.14 1.73
C GLY A 192 -11.52 -5.44 1.30
N GLY A 193 -12.29 -6.38 0.80
CA GLY A 193 -11.78 -7.64 0.26
C GLY A 193 -11.08 -7.44 -1.08
N THR A 194 -10.06 -8.23 -1.39
CA THR A 194 -9.41 -8.17 -2.70
C THR A 194 -10.35 -8.69 -3.79
N GLY A 195 -10.28 -8.10 -4.97
CA GLY A 195 -10.94 -8.60 -6.17
C GLY A 195 -10.38 -9.95 -6.60
N GLY A 196 -11.23 -10.80 -7.15
CA GLY A 196 -10.85 -12.13 -7.55
C GLY A 196 -9.96 -12.12 -8.80
N ALA A 197 -8.76 -12.69 -8.67
CA ALA A 197 -7.88 -12.94 -9.80
C ALA A 197 -8.51 -13.99 -10.74
N VAL A 198 -8.29 -13.81 -12.03
CA VAL A 198 -8.83 -14.70 -13.06
C VAL A 198 -7.86 -15.86 -13.31
N THR A 199 -8.39 -17.06 -13.59
CA THR A 199 -7.62 -18.25 -14.05
C THR A 199 -8.06 -18.77 -15.42
N GLY A 200 -9.00 -18.07 -16.10
CA GLY A 200 -9.58 -18.45 -17.39
C GLY A 200 -9.33 -17.41 -18.48
N VAL A 201 -9.75 -17.71 -19.72
CA VAL A 201 -9.51 -16.85 -20.90
C VAL A 201 -10.53 -15.70 -20.96
N SER A 202 -10.04 -14.46 -21.06
CA SER A 202 -10.80 -13.24 -21.41
C SER A 202 -11.86 -12.79 -20.40
N THR A 203 -11.56 -12.86 -19.10
CA THR A 203 -12.37 -12.20 -18.06
C THR A 203 -11.54 -11.17 -17.32
N THR A 204 -12.11 -9.98 -17.11
CA THR A 204 -11.50 -8.89 -16.34
C THR A 204 -11.24 -9.32 -14.91
N GLY A 205 -10.13 -8.87 -14.33
CA GLY A 205 -9.90 -9.02 -12.89
C GLY A 205 -11.04 -8.40 -12.08
N GLY A 206 -11.47 -9.06 -11.00
CA GLY A 206 -12.53 -8.51 -10.16
C GLY A 206 -12.09 -7.19 -9.50
N PRO A 207 -12.94 -6.18 -9.33
CA PRO A 207 -12.57 -4.99 -8.58
C PRO A 207 -12.37 -5.31 -7.09
N GLY A 208 -11.51 -4.58 -6.41
CA GLY A 208 -11.38 -4.61 -4.97
C GLY A 208 -12.60 -4.02 -4.27
N GLY A 209 -12.92 -4.52 -3.09
CA GLY A 209 -14.00 -4.00 -2.25
C GLY A 209 -13.61 -2.68 -1.60
N HIS A 210 -14.58 -1.80 -1.38
CA HIS A 210 -14.35 -0.57 -0.61
C HIS A 210 -13.99 -0.89 0.85
N GLY A 211 -13.11 -0.10 1.46
CA GLY A 211 -12.92 -0.08 2.89
C GLY A 211 -14.18 0.41 3.62
N GLY A 212 -14.40 -0.05 4.84
CA GLY A 212 -15.50 0.40 5.67
C GLY A 212 -15.19 1.72 6.35
N ASP A 213 -16.22 2.52 6.58
CA ASP A 213 -16.08 3.79 7.32
C ASP A 213 -16.02 3.54 8.83
N ALA A 214 -15.35 4.43 9.56
CA ALA A 214 -15.43 4.51 11.02
C ALA A 214 -16.65 5.35 11.49
N GLY A 215 -17.02 5.21 12.77
CA GLY A 215 -18.11 5.97 13.40
C GLY A 215 -17.65 7.35 13.90
N LEU A 216 -17.75 7.58 15.22
CA LEU A 216 -17.33 8.84 15.84
C LEU A 216 -15.81 8.90 16.06
N TYR A 217 -15.23 7.82 16.58
CA TYR A 217 -13.79 7.64 16.79
C TYR A 217 -13.32 6.35 16.13
N GLY A 218 -12.33 6.44 15.27
CA GLY A 218 -11.71 5.29 14.63
C GLY A 218 -11.20 5.61 13.24
N PHE A 219 -10.37 4.72 12.71
CA PHE A 219 -9.77 4.88 11.39
C PHE A 219 -10.64 4.22 10.31
N GLY A 220 -10.67 4.81 9.12
CA GLY A 220 -11.27 4.18 7.95
C GLY A 220 -10.54 2.89 7.58
N GLY A 221 -11.27 1.92 7.05
CA GLY A 221 -10.67 0.68 6.54
C GLY A 221 -9.99 0.92 5.20
N ALA A 222 -8.87 0.24 4.93
CA ALA A 222 -8.24 0.29 3.61
C ALA A 222 -9.14 -0.36 2.54
N GLY A 223 -9.07 0.14 1.31
CA GLY A 223 -9.67 -0.47 0.14
C GLY A 223 -8.96 -1.76 -0.27
N GLY A 224 -9.71 -2.72 -0.80
CA GLY A 224 -9.16 -3.97 -1.32
C GLY A 224 -8.44 -3.77 -2.64
N ALA A 225 -7.37 -4.52 -2.90
CA ALA A 225 -6.72 -4.51 -4.21
C ALA A 225 -7.63 -5.10 -5.31
N GLY A 226 -7.50 -4.61 -6.53
CA GLY A 226 -8.11 -5.21 -7.72
C GLY A 226 -7.44 -6.53 -8.09
N GLY A 227 -8.23 -7.45 -8.66
CA GLY A 227 -7.75 -8.74 -9.15
C GLY A 227 -6.99 -8.61 -10.47
N PHE A 228 -6.08 -9.54 -10.74
CA PHE A 228 -5.37 -9.61 -12.02
C PHE A 228 -6.29 -10.03 -13.18
N GLY A 229 -6.13 -9.39 -14.32
CA GLY A 229 -6.72 -9.83 -15.60
C GLY A 229 -5.93 -10.99 -16.23
N GLN A 230 -6.52 -11.69 -17.19
CA GLN A 230 -5.84 -12.74 -17.97
C GLN A 230 -6.22 -12.69 -19.45
N SER A 231 -5.31 -13.16 -20.32
CA SER A 231 -5.55 -13.35 -21.75
C SER A 231 -6.06 -12.08 -22.46
N GLY A 232 -5.40 -10.94 -22.21
CA GLY A 232 -5.79 -9.64 -22.76
C GLY A 232 -6.92 -8.92 -22.01
N ALA A 233 -7.47 -9.50 -20.94
CA ALA A 233 -8.47 -8.82 -20.13
C ALA A 233 -7.85 -7.82 -19.16
N ALA A 234 -8.54 -6.71 -18.90
CA ALA A 234 -8.07 -5.68 -17.98
C ALA A 234 -7.94 -6.19 -16.54
N GLY A 235 -7.07 -5.55 -15.77
CA GLY A 235 -7.03 -5.72 -14.33
C GLY A 235 -8.23 -5.07 -13.65
N GLY A 236 -8.59 -5.57 -12.47
CA GLY A 236 -9.65 -5.00 -11.66
C GLY A 236 -9.23 -3.67 -11.03
N ALA A 237 -10.15 -2.73 -10.86
CA ALA A 237 -9.88 -1.51 -10.10
C ALA A 237 -9.62 -1.83 -8.63
N GLY A 238 -8.77 -1.04 -7.97
CA GLY A 238 -8.67 -1.02 -6.52
C GLY A 238 -9.92 -0.43 -5.87
N GLY A 239 -10.28 -0.93 -4.69
CA GLY A 239 -11.37 -0.39 -3.90
C GLY A 239 -10.96 0.93 -3.23
N ALA A 240 -11.90 1.87 -3.09
CA ALA A 240 -11.63 3.08 -2.31
C ALA A 240 -11.42 2.75 -0.82
N GLY A 241 -10.60 3.53 -0.13
CA GLY A 241 -10.52 3.52 1.34
C GLY A 241 -11.77 4.09 2.00
N GLY A 242 -12.06 3.65 3.22
CA GLY A 242 -13.18 4.14 4.02
C GLY A 242 -12.83 5.45 4.74
N ALA A 243 -13.84 6.22 5.10
CA ALA A 243 -13.67 7.46 5.85
C ALA A 243 -13.27 7.20 7.32
N GLY A 244 -12.42 8.08 7.84
CA GLY A 244 -12.11 8.18 9.26
C GLY A 244 -13.29 8.66 10.10
N GLY A 245 -13.19 8.47 11.42
CA GLY A 245 -14.26 8.75 12.36
C GLY A 245 -14.57 10.25 12.44
N TRP A 246 -15.84 10.62 12.54
CA TRP A 246 -16.29 12.01 12.43
C TRP A 246 -15.53 12.99 13.35
N LEU A 247 -15.23 12.59 14.58
CA LEU A 247 -14.45 13.43 15.50
C LEU A 247 -12.95 13.18 15.37
N TYR A 248 -12.54 11.91 15.30
CA TYR A 248 -11.14 11.53 15.19
C TYR A 248 -10.96 10.25 14.38
N GLY A 249 -10.03 10.32 13.43
CA GLY A 249 -9.38 9.19 12.81
C GLY A 249 -9.04 9.46 11.36
N ASP A 250 -7.96 8.86 10.89
CA ASP A 250 -7.51 8.98 9.51
C ASP A 250 -8.42 8.17 8.57
N GLY A 251 -8.49 8.62 7.32
CA GLY A 251 -9.09 7.84 6.24
C GLY A 251 -8.25 6.61 5.92
N GLY A 252 -8.88 5.56 5.43
CA GLY A 252 -8.18 4.37 4.97
C GLY A 252 -7.54 4.60 3.59
N ASP A 253 -6.45 3.90 3.30
CA ASP A 253 -5.81 3.98 1.98
C ASP A 253 -6.67 3.34 0.90
N GLY A 254 -6.53 3.82 -0.33
CA GLY A 254 -7.10 3.20 -1.52
C GLY A 254 -6.36 1.91 -1.87
N GLY A 255 -7.09 0.91 -2.35
CA GLY A 255 -6.52 -0.34 -2.83
C GLY A 255 -5.77 -0.16 -4.16
N ALA A 256 -4.73 -0.95 -4.39
CA ALA A 256 -4.05 -0.95 -5.68
C ALA A 256 -4.95 -1.52 -6.80
N GLY A 257 -4.79 -1.01 -8.03
CA GLY A 257 -5.35 -1.63 -9.22
C GLY A 257 -4.64 -2.95 -9.53
N GLY A 258 -5.38 -3.92 -10.08
CA GLY A 258 -4.82 -5.18 -10.53
C GLY A 258 -4.12 -5.04 -11.88
N ASN A 259 -3.11 -5.85 -12.17
CA ASN A 259 -2.44 -5.79 -13.46
C ASN A 259 -3.33 -6.36 -14.58
N GLY A 260 -3.19 -5.80 -15.78
CA GLY A 260 -3.77 -6.31 -17.00
C GLY A 260 -3.21 -7.68 -17.38
N GLY A 261 -4.02 -8.49 -18.06
CA GLY A 261 -3.64 -9.83 -18.50
C GLY A 261 -2.81 -9.82 -19.77
N ASN A 262 -1.71 -10.57 -19.77
CA ASN A 262 -0.91 -10.86 -20.96
C ASN A 262 -1.71 -11.68 -21.99
N GLU A 263 -1.45 -11.52 -23.28
CA GLU A 263 -2.08 -12.27 -24.37
C GLU A 263 -1.31 -13.52 -24.75
N SER A 264 -2.05 -14.55 -25.16
CA SER A 264 -1.50 -15.77 -25.78
C SER A 264 -1.83 -15.85 -27.30
N GLY A 265 -2.29 -14.77 -27.94
CA GLY A 265 -2.85 -14.79 -29.30
C GLY A 265 -2.74 -13.47 -30.08
N THR A 266 -3.63 -13.23 -31.05
CA THR A 266 -3.62 -12.03 -31.94
C THR A 266 -4.55 -10.90 -31.45
N GLY A 267 -4.61 -10.65 -30.14
CA GLY A 267 -5.52 -9.69 -29.49
C GLY A 267 -4.78 -8.55 -28.80
N VAL A 268 -5.53 -7.57 -28.26
CA VAL A 268 -5.00 -6.45 -27.45
C VAL A 268 -4.81 -6.87 -26.00
N SER A 269 -3.78 -6.34 -25.32
CA SER A 269 -3.49 -6.72 -23.93
C SER A 269 -4.43 -6.05 -22.94
N GLY A 270 -4.48 -6.63 -21.74
CA GLY A 270 -5.26 -6.05 -20.67
C GLY A 270 -4.68 -4.71 -20.23
N VAL A 271 -5.52 -3.69 -20.14
CA VAL A 271 -5.16 -2.45 -19.44
C VAL A 271 -5.06 -2.73 -17.94
N GLY A 272 -4.12 -2.08 -17.26
CA GLY A 272 -4.02 -2.11 -15.81
C GLY A 272 -5.25 -1.50 -15.13
N GLY A 273 -5.66 -2.06 -14.00
CA GLY A 273 -6.77 -1.53 -13.21
C GLY A 273 -6.40 -0.18 -12.60
N VAL A 274 -7.37 0.73 -12.47
CA VAL A 274 -7.14 1.99 -11.74
C VAL A 274 -6.96 1.72 -10.23
N GLY A 275 -6.11 2.50 -9.57
CA GLY A 275 -6.01 2.53 -8.12
C GLY A 275 -7.27 3.12 -7.47
N GLY A 276 -7.61 2.66 -6.27
CA GLY A 276 -8.71 3.18 -5.49
C GLY A 276 -8.36 4.53 -4.87
N ALA A 277 -9.34 5.42 -4.69
CA ALA A 277 -9.11 6.67 -3.95
C ALA A 277 -8.88 6.40 -2.45
N GLY A 278 -8.06 7.23 -1.81
CA GLY A 278 -7.95 7.28 -0.36
C GLY A 278 -9.23 7.79 0.30
N GLY A 279 -9.51 7.32 1.51
CA GLY A 279 -10.64 7.76 2.31
C GLY A 279 -10.39 9.13 2.93
N ALA A 280 -11.45 9.90 3.17
CA ALA A 280 -11.31 11.16 3.89
C ALA A 280 -10.97 10.94 5.37
N GLY A 281 -10.16 11.81 5.95
CA GLY A 281 -9.96 11.90 7.40
C GLY A 281 -11.23 12.33 8.14
N GLY A 282 -11.22 12.16 9.45
CA GLY A 282 -12.30 12.57 10.33
C GLY A 282 -12.60 14.07 10.24
N LEU A 283 -13.87 14.47 10.36
CA LEU A 283 -14.27 15.87 10.17
C LEU A 283 -13.46 16.83 11.08
N LEU A 284 -13.17 16.48 12.33
CA LEU A 284 -12.38 17.35 13.20
C LEU A 284 -10.88 17.02 13.16
N PHE A 285 -10.52 15.77 13.39
CA PHE A 285 -9.12 15.33 13.42
C PHE A 285 -8.91 14.10 12.54
N GLY A 286 -7.92 14.14 11.67
CA GLY A 286 -7.48 12.97 10.92
C GLY A 286 -6.94 13.33 9.56
N ASN A 287 -5.95 12.58 9.10
CA ASN A 287 -5.40 12.73 7.76
C ASN A 287 -6.29 11.99 6.75
N GLY A 288 -6.26 12.44 5.50
CA GLY A 288 -6.76 11.63 4.40
C GLY A 288 -5.88 10.40 4.20
N GLY A 289 -6.49 9.29 3.75
CA GLY A 289 -5.76 8.11 3.34
C GLY A 289 -5.09 8.32 1.98
N ASP A 290 -4.05 7.54 1.70
CA ASP A 290 -3.34 7.65 0.42
C ASP A 290 -4.15 7.00 -0.72
N GLY A 291 -3.97 7.51 -1.94
CA GLY A 291 -4.50 6.89 -3.14
C GLY A 291 -3.77 5.61 -3.49
N GLY A 292 -4.51 4.60 -3.96
CA GLY A 292 -3.95 3.34 -4.42
C GLY A 292 -3.15 3.48 -5.72
N VAL A 293 -2.10 2.70 -5.88
CA VAL A 293 -1.32 2.65 -7.13
C VAL A 293 -2.13 2.01 -8.25
N GLY A 294 -2.03 2.50 -9.48
CA GLY A 294 -2.61 1.86 -10.66
C GLY A 294 -1.88 0.58 -11.05
N GLY A 295 -2.60 -0.41 -11.57
CA GLY A 295 -2.02 -1.68 -12.02
C GLY A 295 -1.22 -1.52 -13.32
N ASP A 296 -0.25 -2.39 -13.54
CA ASP A 296 0.50 -2.40 -14.80
C ASP A 296 -0.36 -2.97 -15.94
N GLY A 297 -0.10 -2.55 -17.18
CA GLY A 297 -0.66 -3.21 -18.37
C GLY A 297 -0.15 -4.64 -18.56
N GLY A 298 -0.89 -5.46 -19.31
CA GLY A 298 -0.49 -6.84 -19.63
C GLY A 298 0.42 -6.93 -20.85
N ASP A 299 1.38 -7.85 -20.88
CA ASP A 299 2.35 -7.96 -21.99
C ASP A 299 1.75 -8.51 -23.30
N GLY A 300 1.99 -7.80 -24.40
CA GLY A 300 1.57 -8.22 -25.75
C GLY A 300 2.35 -9.43 -26.33
N SER A 301 1.70 -10.18 -27.21
CA SER A 301 2.30 -11.31 -27.96
C SER A 301 3.31 -10.85 -29.04
N SER A 302 4.32 -11.67 -29.33
CA SER A 302 5.46 -11.31 -30.20
C SER A 302 5.07 -10.95 -31.64
N THR A 303 3.92 -11.38 -32.16
CA THR A 303 3.65 -11.37 -33.61
C THR A 303 2.92 -10.18 -34.21
N GLN A 304 2.07 -9.39 -33.54
CA GLN A 304 1.68 -8.06 -34.07
C GLN A 304 0.87 -7.07 -33.20
N ASP A 305 0.47 -7.35 -31.97
CA ASP A 305 -0.56 -6.50 -31.31
C ASP A 305 -0.06 -5.55 -30.20
N SER A 306 -0.90 -4.57 -29.83
CA SER A 306 -0.65 -3.53 -28.83
C SER A 306 -0.68 -4.09 -27.40
N GLY A 307 0.30 -3.68 -26.60
CA GLY A 307 0.38 -3.84 -25.15
C GLY A 307 -0.80 -3.16 -24.44
N GLY A 308 -0.90 -3.40 -23.14
CA GLY A 308 -1.92 -2.79 -22.30
C GLY A 308 -1.43 -1.49 -21.69
N ASP A 309 -2.28 -0.46 -21.69
CA ASP A 309 -2.01 0.78 -20.95
C ASP A 309 -1.85 0.49 -19.45
N GLY A 310 -1.05 1.29 -18.76
CA GLY A 310 -1.01 1.29 -17.31
C GLY A 310 -2.29 1.90 -16.72
N GLY A 311 -2.75 1.38 -15.59
CA GLY A 311 -3.88 1.94 -14.85
C GLY A 311 -3.53 3.26 -14.18
N ALA A 312 -4.47 4.20 -14.09
CA ALA A 312 -4.25 5.43 -13.33
C ALA A 312 -4.13 5.14 -11.83
N GLY A 313 -3.34 5.93 -11.10
CA GLY A 313 -3.34 5.97 -9.65
C GLY A 313 -4.62 6.59 -9.09
N GLY A 314 -4.98 6.23 -7.87
CA GLY A 314 -6.11 6.81 -7.15
C GLY A 314 -5.75 8.17 -6.54
N ALA A 315 -6.75 9.05 -6.38
CA ALA A 315 -6.54 10.30 -5.66
C ALA A 315 -6.34 10.06 -4.15
N GLY A 316 -5.57 10.90 -3.50
CA GLY A 316 -5.47 10.96 -2.04
C GLY A 316 -6.77 11.47 -1.41
N GLY A 317 -7.04 11.04 -0.18
CA GLY A 317 -8.19 11.49 0.59
C GLY A 317 -8.00 12.90 1.14
N ALA A 318 -9.10 13.63 1.35
CA ALA A 318 -9.04 14.91 2.04
C ALA A 318 -8.71 14.73 3.52
N GLY A 319 -7.94 15.66 4.09
CA GLY A 319 -7.73 15.76 5.53
C GLY A 319 -8.98 16.25 6.27
N GLY A 320 -8.96 16.11 7.59
CA GLY A 320 -10.02 16.60 8.47
C GLY A 320 -10.20 18.11 8.39
N TRP A 321 -11.44 18.59 8.56
CA TRP A 321 -11.78 20.01 8.45
C TRP A 321 -11.08 20.88 9.48
N LEU A 322 -10.87 20.44 10.73
CA LEU A 322 -10.12 21.24 11.71
C LEU A 322 -8.61 20.98 11.61
N LEU A 323 -8.14 19.75 11.82
CA LEU A 323 -6.73 19.39 11.74
C LEU A 323 -6.56 18.07 11.00
N GLY A 324 -5.84 18.11 9.88
CA GLY A 324 -5.56 16.92 9.10
C GLY A 324 -4.86 17.26 7.80
N ASN A 325 -3.86 16.46 7.45
CA ASN A 325 -3.21 16.55 6.16
C ASN A 325 -4.05 15.82 5.10
N GLY A 326 -3.96 16.25 3.85
CA GLY A 326 -4.44 15.44 2.74
C GLY A 326 -3.55 14.21 2.54
N GLY A 327 -4.14 13.13 2.04
CA GLY A 327 -3.40 11.92 1.64
C GLY A 327 -2.67 12.12 0.32
N ALA A 328 -1.59 11.37 0.09
CA ALA A 328 -0.87 11.42 -1.18
C ALA A 328 -1.69 10.76 -2.30
N GLY A 329 -1.50 11.21 -3.53
CA GLY A 329 -2.02 10.54 -4.72
C GLY A 329 -1.23 9.27 -5.06
N GLY A 330 -1.92 8.25 -5.55
CA GLY A 330 -1.31 7.00 -5.99
C GLY A 330 -0.53 7.16 -7.30
N ALA A 331 0.55 6.41 -7.46
CA ALA A 331 1.27 6.38 -8.74
C ALA A 331 0.43 5.68 -9.84
N GLY A 332 0.61 6.09 -11.09
CA GLY A 332 0.11 5.38 -12.25
C GLY A 332 0.92 4.11 -12.54
N GLY A 333 0.24 3.07 -13.02
CA GLY A 333 0.85 1.81 -13.43
C GLY A 333 1.68 1.96 -14.70
N ALA A 334 2.65 1.08 -14.89
CA ALA A 334 3.44 1.05 -16.10
C ALA A 334 2.65 0.45 -17.26
N ALA A 335 2.91 0.94 -18.47
CA ALA A 335 2.57 0.22 -19.68
C ALA A 335 3.45 -1.03 -19.85
N SER A 336 2.99 -1.95 -20.67
CA SER A 336 3.67 -3.20 -21.01
C SER A 336 4.10 -3.25 -22.49
N ILE A 337 4.63 -4.39 -22.93
CA ILE A 337 5.26 -4.53 -24.25
C ILE A 337 4.24 -4.29 -25.39
N LYS A 338 4.42 -3.13 -26.06
CA LYS A 338 3.86 -2.64 -27.34
C LYS A 338 2.80 -1.54 -27.18
N VAL A 339 2.76 -0.55 -28.09
CA VAL A 339 1.88 0.67 -28.13
C VAL A 339 0.95 0.84 -26.91
N ALA A 340 1.51 1.26 -25.76
CA ALA A 340 0.76 1.41 -24.52
C ALA A 340 1.31 2.56 -23.66
N THR A 341 0.42 3.44 -23.25
CA THR A 341 0.72 4.61 -22.44
C THR A 341 0.82 4.26 -20.96
N GLY A 342 1.75 4.92 -20.27
CA GLY A 342 1.81 4.82 -18.82
C GLY A 342 0.55 5.41 -18.18
N GLY A 343 0.11 4.83 -17.07
CA GLY A 343 -1.04 5.32 -16.33
C GLY A 343 -0.81 6.70 -15.72
N LEU A 344 -1.86 7.49 -15.56
CA LEU A 344 -1.76 8.80 -14.90
C LEU A 344 -1.47 8.63 -13.40
N GLY A 345 -0.72 9.54 -12.80
CA GLY A 345 -0.66 9.68 -11.34
C GLY A 345 -1.97 10.25 -10.79
N GLY A 346 -2.35 9.86 -9.57
CA GLY A 346 -3.51 10.42 -8.88
C GLY A 346 -3.17 11.73 -8.19
N ASP A 347 -4.14 12.63 -8.07
CA ASP A 347 -3.94 13.90 -7.35
C ASP A 347 -3.81 13.67 -5.83
N GLY A 348 -3.03 14.51 -5.16
CA GLY A 348 -2.98 14.59 -3.70
C GLY A 348 -4.26 15.18 -3.13
N GLY A 349 -4.59 14.80 -1.89
CA GLY A 349 -5.76 15.30 -1.19
C GLY A 349 -5.52 16.69 -0.59
N ASP A 350 -6.60 17.47 -0.47
CA ASP A 350 -6.56 18.77 0.20
C ASP A 350 -6.59 18.62 1.72
N ALA A 351 -5.95 19.54 2.44
CA ALA A 351 -6.12 19.70 3.88
C ALA A 351 -7.34 20.57 4.23
N GLY A 352 -7.75 20.54 5.51
CA GLY A 352 -8.86 21.33 6.04
C GLY A 352 -8.47 22.76 6.46
N LEU A 353 -8.64 23.10 7.74
CA LEU A 353 -8.31 24.41 8.30
C LEU A 353 -6.82 24.51 8.68
N PHE A 354 -6.29 23.46 9.30
CA PHE A 354 -4.88 23.27 9.62
C PHE A 354 -4.40 21.95 9.03
N GLY A 355 -3.30 21.97 8.29
CA GLY A 355 -2.68 20.75 7.76
C GLY A 355 -2.05 20.97 6.39
N PHE A 356 -1.22 20.03 5.97
CA PHE A 356 -0.50 20.08 4.71
C PHE A 356 -1.29 19.37 3.61
N GLY A 357 -1.26 19.90 2.39
CA GLY A 357 -1.79 19.20 1.23
C GLY A 357 -1.00 17.93 0.94
N GLY A 358 -1.65 16.90 0.40
CA GLY A 358 -0.99 15.66 0.01
C GLY A 358 -0.22 15.81 -1.29
N ASP A 359 0.87 15.06 -1.45
CA ASP A 359 1.66 15.07 -2.68
C ASP A 359 0.92 14.39 -3.83
N GLY A 360 1.14 14.85 -5.06
CA GLY A 360 0.65 14.22 -6.26
C GLY A 360 1.38 12.92 -6.61
N GLY A 361 0.63 11.96 -7.14
CA GLY A 361 1.12 10.67 -7.58
C GLY A 361 1.97 10.76 -8.84
N TRP A 362 2.91 9.83 -8.98
CA TRP A 362 3.82 9.79 -10.12
C TRP A 362 3.11 9.24 -11.36
N GLY A 363 3.47 9.74 -12.53
CA GLY A 363 3.03 9.17 -13.80
C GLY A 363 3.70 7.83 -14.09
N GLY A 364 2.94 6.90 -14.65
CA GLY A 364 3.39 5.58 -15.07
C GLY A 364 4.35 5.64 -16.26
N ARG A 365 5.27 4.69 -16.34
CA ARG A 365 6.20 4.60 -17.48
C ARG A 365 5.47 4.11 -18.74
N GLY A 366 5.72 4.74 -19.89
CA GLY A 366 5.35 4.22 -21.21
C GLY A 366 6.36 3.17 -21.69
N VAL A 367 5.90 2.16 -22.45
CA VAL A 367 6.76 1.09 -22.99
C VAL A 367 6.35 0.79 -24.43
N ASP A 368 7.25 0.92 -25.42
CA ASP A 368 6.98 0.35 -26.76
C ASP A 368 8.22 0.09 -27.62
N ALA A 369 8.24 -1.08 -28.26
CA ALA A 369 9.12 -1.52 -29.34
C ALA A 369 8.76 -0.99 -30.76
N ARG A 370 7.58 -0.40 -31.07
CA ARG A 370 7.18 -0.06 -32.46
C ARG A 370 6.68 1.38 -32.77
N PHE A 371 5.67 1.93 -32.10
CA PHE A 371 5.13 3.29 -32.26
C PHE A 371 5.09 3.98 -30.89
N GLY A 372 6.14 4.73 -30.57
CA GLY A 372 6.46 5.27 -29.24
C GLY A 372 5.27 5.62 -28.36
N ALA A 373 5.26 5.04 -27.15
CA ALA A 373 4.16 5.24 -26.22
C ALA A 373 4.54 6.21 -25.10
N ALA A 374 3.67 7.18 -24.86
CA ALA A 374 3.94 8.26 -23.91
C ALA A 374 3.98 7.75 -22.46
N GLY A 375 4.80 8.39 -21.63
CA GLY A 375 4.68 8.29 -20.19
C GLY A 375 3.37 8.90 -19.71
N GLY A 376 2.82 8.39 -18.62
CA GLY A 376 1.65 8.97 -17.98
C GLY A 376 1.99 10.32 -17.35
N ALA A 377 1.08 11.30 -17.40
CA ALA A 377 1.25 12.52 -16.63
C ALA A 377 1.11 12.22 -15.13
N ALA A 378 1.73 13.05 -14.30
CA ALA A 378 1.61 12.95 -12.86
C ALA A 378 0.37 13.68 -12.32
N GLY A 379 0.00 13.35 -11.08
CA GLY A 379 -1.05 14.05 -10.34
C GLY A 379 -0.56 15.35 -9.73
N ALA A 380 -1.47 16.29 -9.54
CA ALA A 380 -1.19 17.53 -8.82
C ALA A 380 -1.09 17.30 -7.31
N GLY A 381 -0.35 18.16 -6.61
CA GLY A 381 -0.38 18.22 -5.16
C GLY A 381 -1.67 18.89 -4.65
N GLY A 382 -2.15 18.45 -3.49
CA GLY A 382 -3.33 19.01 -2.83
C GLY A 382 -3.03 20.34 -2.14
N ALA A 383 -4.07 21.12 -1.89
CA ALA A 383 -3.96 22.40 -1.20
C ALA A 383 -3.67 22.24 0.30
N GLY A 384 -2.85 23.15 0.84
CA GLY A 384 -2.65 23.31 2.27
C GLY A 384 -3.88 23.87 2.98
N GLY A 385 -3.91 23.74 4.31
CA GLY A 385 -5.07 24.08 5.12
C GLY A 385 -5.37 25.58 5.10
N TRP A 386 -6.65 25.95 5.10
CA TRP A 386 -7.09 27.33 4.87
C TRP A 386 -6.42 28.36 5.80
N LEU A 387 -6.18 28.07 7.08
CA LEU A 387 -5.47 29.00 7.96
C LEU A 387 -3.96 28.77 7.98
N TYR A 388 -3.55 27.50 8.02
CA TYR A 388 -2.15 27.12 8.08
C TYR A 388 -1.90 25.81 7.35
N GLY A 389 -0.91 25.83 6.47
CA GLY A 389 -0.35 24.62 5.88
C GLY A 389 0.24 24.86 4.51
N ASP A 390 1.33 24.18 4.21
CA ASP A 390 1.90 24.19 2.86
C ASP A 390 1.08 23.32 1.91
N GLY A 391 1.08 23.67 0.62
CA GLY A 391 0.54 22.81 -0.43
C GLY A 391 1.43 21.60 -0.68
N GLY A 392 0.85 20.49 -1.12
CA GLY A 392 1.59 19.29 -1.50
C GLY A 392 2.38 19.49 -2.78
N ALA A 393 3.47 18.74 -2.96
CA ALA A 393 4.24 18.77 -4.20
C ALA A 393 3.47 18.07 -5.33
N GLY A 394 3.67 18.51 -6.57
CA GLY A 394 3.20 17.79 -7.74
C GLY A 394 4.03 16.54 -8.02
N GLY A 395 3.40 15.51 -8.59
CA GLY A 395 4.09 14.26 -8.90
C GLY A 395 5.03 14.36 -10.11
N VAL A 396 5.95 13.41 -10.24
CA VAL A 396 6.87 13.33 -11.39
C VAL A 396 6.21 12.62 -12.56
N GLY A 397 6.29 13.20 -13.76
CA GLY A 397 5.76 12.62 -14.98
C GLY A 397 6.49 11.35 -15.42
N GLY A 398 5.76 10.44 -16.05
CA GLY A 398 6.27 9.15 -16.48
C GLY A 398 7.27 9.25 -17.63
N VAL A 399 8.26 8.36 -17.67
CA VAL A 399 9.21 8.29 -18.79
C VAL A 399 8.54 7.66 -20.01
N GLY A 400 8.77 8.21 -21.20
CA GLY A 400 8.29 7.67 -22.46
C GLY A 400 8.98 6.37 -22.90
N GLY A 401 8.30 5.60 -23.76
CA GLY A 401 8.74 4.27 -24.20
C GLY A 401 9.97 4.28 -25.12
N ALA A 402 10.92 3.38 -24.82
CA ALA A 402 12.16 3.15 -25.56
C ALA A 402 11.99 2.11 -26.71
N VAL A 403 12.43 2.46 -27.94
CA VAL A 403 11.94 1.85 -29.21
C VAL A 403 12.84 0.82 -29.89
N PHE A 404 12.23 -0.05 -30.73
CA PHE A 404 12.87 -0.85 -31.80
C PHE A 404 12.42 -0.52 -33.25
N SER A 405 11.38 0.29 -33.52
CA SER A 405 10.87 0.58 -34.88
C SER A 405 10.90 2.06 -35.33
N LEU A 406 9.88 2.94 -35.11
CA LEU A 406 9.70 4.21 -35.88
C LEU A 406 9.81 5.58 -35.16
N SER A 407 9.37 5.75 -33.92
CA SER A 407 9.52 7.00 -33.13
C SER A 407 9.38 6.68 -31.65
N SER A 408 10.11 7.36 -30.77
CA SER A 408 10.08 7.07 -29.33
C SER A 408 8.99 7.85 -28.61
N GLY A 409 8.54 7.32 -27.48
CA GLY A 409 7.42 7.90 -26.75
C GLY A 409 7.86 9.13 -25.99
N ASP A 410 6.99 10.12 -25.93
CA ASP A 410 7.25 11.34 -25.16
C ASP A 410 7.13 11.07 -23.66
N GLY A 411 7.75 11.91 -22.85
CA GLY A 411 7.51 11.91 -21.42
C GLY A 411 6.07 12.30 -21.06
N GLY A 412 5.65 12.00 -19.84
CA GLY A 412 4.45 12.55 -19.23
C GLY A 412 4.73 13.87 -18.52
N ALA A 413 3.76 14.79 -18.51
CA ALA A 413 3.92 16.07 -17.80
C ALA A 413 4.09 15.89 -16.28
N GLY A 414 4.85 16.78 -15.65
CA GLY A 414 4.92 16.88 -14.20
C GLY A 414 3.65 17.51 -13.61
N GLY A 415 3.30 17.12 -12.39
CA GLY A 415 2.11 17.60 -11.69
C GLY A 415 2.32 19.01 -11.16
N ALA A 416 1.27 19.82 -11.10
CA ALA A 416 1.35 21.12 -10.44
C ALA A 416 1.47 20.94 -8.91
N GLY A 417 2.21 21.82 -8.24
CA GLY A 417 2.19 21.91 -6.78
C GLY A 417 0.89 22.53 -6.28
N GLY A 418 0.45 22.10 -5.10
CA GLY A 418 -0.76 22.60 -4.46
C GLY A 418 -0.59 24.01 -3.91
N GLY A 419 -1.68 24.77 -3.81
CA GLY A 419 -1.66 26.08 -3.16
C GLY A 419 -1.37 25.96 -1.66
N GLY A 420 -0.61 26.91 -1.11
CA GLY A 420 -0.48 27.06 0.33
C GLY A 420 -1.77 27.53 0.99
N GLY A 421 -1.81 27.45 2.32
CA GLY A 421 -2.93 27.91 3.13
C GLY A 421 -3.26 29.38 2.89
N TRP A 422 -4.55 29.72 2.97
CA TRP A 422 -5.02 31.07 2.68
C TRP A 422 -4.36 32.14 3.55
N LEU A 423 -4.16 31.89 4.86
CA LEU A 423 -3.43 32.85 5.72
C LEU A 423 -1.93 32.57 5.75
N PHE A 424 -1.52 31.39 6.24
CA PHE A 424 -0.12 30.98 6.32
C PHE A 424 0.11 29.69 5.53
N GLY A 425 1.12 29.69 4.66
CA GLY A 425 1.49 28.48 3.95
C GLY A 425 2.21 28.79 2.65
N ASN A 426 3.24 28.01 2.38
CA ASN A 426 3.95 28.04 1.11
C ASN A 426 3.17 27.21 0.08
N GLY A 427 3.25 27.61 -1.19
CA GLY A 427 2.83 26.72 -2.27
C GLY A 427 3.77 25.52 -2.38
N GLY A 428 3.22 24.37 -2.78
CA GLY A 428 3.99 23.16 -3.04
C GLY A 428 4.80 23.28 -4.33
N ASP A 429 5.90 22.53 -4.43
CA ASP A 429 6.73 22.51 -5.63
C ASP A 429 6.01 21.77 -6.78
N GLY A 430 6.23 22.23 -8.01
CA GLY A 430 5.82 21.51 -9.21
C GLY A 430 6.68 20.28 -9.44
N GLY A 431 6.06 19.19 -9.90
CA GLY A 431 6.74 17.95 -10.20
C GLY A 431 7.54 18.00 -11.51
N ALA A 432 8.58 17.20 -11.62
CA ALA A 432 9.39 17.13 -12.83
C ALA A 432 8.62 16.51 -14.01
N GLY A 433 8.88 16.98 -15.22
CA GLY A 433 8.43 16.34 -16.46
C GLY A 433 9.17 15.04 -16.72
N GLY A 434 8.48 14.06 -17.30
CA GLY A 434 9.05 12.79 -17.70
C GLY A 434 10.02 12.95 -18.87
N GLY A 435 11.10 12.17 -18.87
CA GLY A 435 12.01 12.11 -20.01
C GLY A 435 11.39 11.37 -21.20
N GLY A 436 11.75 11.78 -22.41
CA GLY A 436 11.38 11.06 -23.62
C GLY A 436 12.15 9.75 -23.76
N GLY A 437 11.54 8.79 -24.44
CA GLY A 437 12.13 7.47 -24.67
C GLY A 437 13.37 7.53 -25.57
N GLY A 438 14.44 6.84 -25.18
CA GLY A 438 15.64 6.64 -26.02
C GLY A 438 15.68 5.24 -26.65
N ARG A 439 16.46 5.04 -27.73
CA ARG A 439 16.53 3.75 -28.44
C ARG A 439 17.83 2.95 -28.23
N PHE A 440 17.70 1.62 -28.20
CA PHE A 440 18.78 0.63 -28.34
C PHE A 440 18.60 -0.18 -29.64
N GLY A 441 19.36 0.11 -30.70
CA GLY A 441 19.33 -0.71 -31.94
C GLY A 441 19.38 0.08 -33.27
N SER A 442 19.27 -0.64 -34.39
CA SER A 442 19.71 -0.21 -35.74
C SER A 442 18.64 0.38 -36.69
N GLY A 443 17.37 0.53 -36.30
CA GLY A 443 16.35 1.10 -37.21
C GLY A 443 16.22 2.64 -37.14
N SER A 444 15.23 3.17 -37.87
CA SER A 444 14.92 4.60 -38.11
C SER A 444 13.83 5.16 -37.21
N GLY A 445 14.17 6.11 -36.32
CA GLY A 445 13.18 6.82 -35.52
C GLY A 445 13.76 7.85 -34.57
N ALA A 446 13.04 8.97 -34.40
CA ALA A 446 13.42 10.08 -33.53
C ALA A 446 13.42 9.65 -32.06
N GLY A 447 14.24 10.33 -31.25
CA GLY A 447 14.06 10.31 -29.81
C GLY A 447 12.70 10.88 -29.42
N GLY A 448 12.13 10.42 -28.32
CA GLY A 448 10.87 10.96 -27.81
C GLY A 448 11.14 12.28 -27.11
N ASP A 449 10.17 13.16 -27.07
CA ASP A 449 10.35 14.47 -26.47
C ASP A 449 10.24 14.37 -24.95
N GLY A 450 11.02 15.18 -24.25
CA GLY A 450 10.83 15.42 -22.83
C GLY A 450 9.56 16.23 -22.58
N ALA A 451 8.87 15.94 -21.48
CA ALA A 451 7.65 16.66 -21.14
C ALA A 451 7.89 17.86 -20.24
N VAL A 452 6.92 18.77 -20.21
CA VAL A 452 6.97 19.98 -19.38
C VAL A 452 6.93 19.63 -17.87
N GLY A 453 7.73 20.35 -17.08
CA GLY A 453 7.65 20.33 -15.62
C GLY A 453 6.42 21.07 -15.09
N GLY A 454 5.86 20.60 -13.98
CA GLY A 454 4.68 21.18 -13.37
C GLY A 454 4.94 22.57 -12.79
N ALA A 455 3.91 23.42 -12.74
CA ALA A 455 4.02 24.72 -12.09
C ALA A 455 4.07 24.57 -10.56
N GLY A 456 4.82 25.44 -9.89
CA GLY A 456 4.77 25.56 -8.43
C GLY A 456 3.45 26.19 -7.98
N GLY A 457 2.98 25.78 -6.81
CA GLY A 457 1.79 26.32 -6.16
C GLY A 457 2.01 27.73 -5.63
N ALA A 458 0.94 28.51 -5.50
CA ALA A 458 1.03 29.86 -4.95
C ALA A 458 0.97 29.86 -3.41
N GLY A 459 1.72 30.77 -2.78
CA GLY A 459 1.43 31.24 -1.42
C GLY A 459 0.29 32.26 -1.44
N ALA A 460 -0.55 32.30 -0.41
CA ALA A 460 -1.76 33.14 -0.42
C ALA A 460 -1.56 34.51 0.24
N TRP A 461 -1.54 34.63 1.58
CA TRP A 461 -1.28 35.90 2.27
C TRP A 461 0.14 36.01 2.81
N PHE A 462 0.55 35.00 3.58
CA PHE A 462 1.89 34.84 4.14
C PHE A 462 2.46 33.48 3.72
N GLY A 463 3.46 33.50 2.84
CA GLY A 463 4.13 32.29 2.40
C GLY A 463 4.72 32.43 1.01
N ASN A 464 5.72 31.62 0.72
CA ASN A 464 6.42 31.66 -0.54
C ASN A 464 5.65 30.87 -1.61
N GLY A 465 5.87 31.20 -2.87
CA GLY A 465 5.46 30.33 -3.97
C GLY A 465 6.37 29.10 -4.05
N GLY A 466 5.81 27.96 -4.47
CA GLY A 466 6.57 26.75 -4.73
C GLY A 466 7.43 26.88 -5.99
N ALA A 467 8.52 26.13 -6.06
CA ALA A 467 9.34 26.09 -7.25
C ALA A 467 8.62 25.39 -8.42
N GLY A 468 8.91 25.79 -9.64
CA GLY A 468 8.49 25.05 -10.83
C GLY A 468 9.31 23.78 -11.02
N GLY A 469 8.67 22.72 -11.50
CA GLY A 469 9.32 21.45 -11.79
C GLY A 469 10.26 21.54 -12.99
N VAL A 470 11.32 20.74 -12.98
CA VAL A 470 12.23 20.66 -14.13
C VAL A 470 11.55 19.98 -15.33
N GLY A 471 11.86 20.44 -16.54
CA GLY A 471 11.44 19.78 -17.77
C GLY A 471 12.18 18.46 -18.00
N GLY A 472 11.50 17.51 -18.65
CA GLY A 472 12.06 16.21 -18.98
C GLY A 472 13.13 16.29 -20.07
N GLY A 473 14.14 15.44 -20.00
CA GLY A 473 15.15 15.35 -21.07
C GLY A 473 14.61 14.66 -22.32
N GLY A 474 15.09 15.10 -23.49
CA GLY A 474 14.80 14.46 -24.77
C GLY A 474 15.48 13.10 -24.93
N GLY A 475 14.80 12.20 -25.62
CA GLY A 475 15.25 10.84 -25.90
C GLY A 475 16.36 10.79 -26.95
N ARG A 476 17.21 9.76 -26.89
CA ARG A 476 18.23 9.52 -27.93
C ARG A 476 17.60 9.00 -29.23
N GLY A 477 17.86 9.68 -30.34
CA GLY A 477 17.69 9.16 -31.70
C GLY A 477 18.87 8.27 -32.12
N THR A 478 18.64 7.26 -32.97
CA THR A 478 19.70 6.34 -33.44
C THR A 478 20.07 6.51 -34.91
N THR A 479 19.08 6.68 -35.78
CA THR A 479 19.26 7.05 -37.20
C THR A 479 18.29 8.17 -37.62
N ALA A 480 17.84 8.95 -36.63
CA ALA A 480 17.04 10.16 -36.80
C ALA A 480 17.46 11.20 -35.75
N ILE A 481 16.78 12.34 -35.72
CA ILE A 481 17.02 13.42 -34.76
C ILE A 481 16.83 12.95 -33.31
N GLY A 482 17.54 13.59 -32.38
CA GLY A 482 17.22 13.46 -30.95
C GLY A 482 15.85 14.06 -30.65
N GLY A 483 15.21 13.60 -29.58
CA GLY A 483 13.97 14.23 -29.10
C GLY A 483 14.28 15.54 -28.39
N ASP A 484 13.33 16.46 -28.36
CA ASP A 484 13.51 17.77 -27.76
C ASP A 484 13.40 17.68 -26.22
N GLY A 485 14.02 18.64 -25.52
CA GLY A 485 13.86 18.80 -24.08
C GLY A 485 12.52 19.45 -23.74
N GLY A 486 11.91 19.02 -22.65
CA GLY A 486 10.69 19.63 -22.12
C GLY A 486 10.97 20.97 -21.44
N ALA A 487 10.02 21.90 -21.50
CA ALA A 487 10.15 23.17 -20.79
C ALA A 487 10.09 22.98 -19.26
N GLY A 488 10.78 23.85 -18.53
CA GLY A 488 10.64 23.96 -17.08
C GLY A 488 9.31 24.59 -16.67
N GLY A 489 8.77 24.17 -15.52
CA GLY A 489 7.55 24.71 -14.95
C GLY A 489 7.75 26.12 -14.40
N ALA A 490 6.68 26.92 -14.40
CA ALA A 490 6.72 28.23 -13.76
C ALA A 490 6.80 28.10 -12.24
N GLY A 491 7.53 28.99 -11.58
CA GLY A 491 7.46 29.15 -10.14
C GLY A 491 6.12 29.77 -9.71
N GLY A 492 5.63 29.37 -8.54
CA GLY A 492 4.40 29.88 -7.97
C GLY A 492 4.55 31.31 -7.46
N ALA A 493 3.44 32.05 -7.42
CA ALA A 493 3.43 33.38 -6.84
C ALA A 493 3.67 33.32 -5.32
N GLY A 494 4.39 34.30 -4.78
CA GLY A 494 4.47 34.54 -3.34
C GLY A 494 3.17 35.13 -2.79
N GLY A 495 3.03 35.08 -1.47
CA GLY A 495 1.87 35.61 -0.75
C GLY A 495 1.65 37.10 -0.99
N TRP A 496 0.37 37.51 -0.93
CA TRP A 496 -0.06 38.87 -1.21
C TRP A 496 0.63 39.92 -0.33
N LEU A 497 0.73 39.65 0.98
CA LEU A 497 1.35 40.56 1.93
C LEU A 497 2.84 40.28 2.08
N TYR A 498 3.22 39.02 2.31
CA TYR A 498 4.61 38.61 2.49
C TYR A 498 4.86 37.23 1.88
N GLY A 499 5.89 37.15 1.05
CA GLY A 499 6.35 35.89 0.49
C GLY A 499 7.16 36.11 -0.77
N ASP A 500 8.22 35.31 -0.90
CA ASP A 500 9.01 35.29 -2.12
C ASP A 500 8.28 34.49 -3.21
N GLY A 501 8.44 34.89 -4.46
CA GLY A 501 8.01 34.08 -5.59
C GLY A 501 8.89 32.82 -5.72
N GLY A 502 8.29 31.71 -6.14
CA GLY A 502 9.02 30.46 -6.34
C GLY A 502 9.96 30.52 -7.54
N ALA A 503 11.07 29.80 -7.51
CA ALA A 503 11.96 29.71 -8.66
C ALA A 503 11.28 28.98 -9.84
N GLY A 504 11.58 29.38 -11.07
CA GLY A 504 11.20 28.63 -12.26
C GLY A 504 12.03 27.36 -12.42
N GLY A 505 11.42 26.30 -12.94
CA GLY A 505 12.08 25.04 -13.20
C GLY A 505 13.06 25.14 -14.37
N ALA A 506 14.16 24.40 -14.33
CA ALA A 506 15.06 24.31 -15.48
C ALA A 506 14.40 23.57 -16.65
N GLY A 507 14.71 23.97 -17.88
CA GLY A 507 14.35 23.23 -19.08
C GLY A 507 15.18 21.95 -19.23
N GLY A 508 14.59 20.93 -19.84
CA GLY A 508 15.23 19.66 -20.11
C GLY A 508 16.26 19.76 -21.23
N GLY A 509 17.33 18.97 -21.14
CA GLY A 509 18.30 18.89 -22.24
C GLY A 509 17.76 18.12 -23.43
N GLY A 510 18.16 18.51 -24.63
CA GLY A 510 17.83 17.82 -25.86
C GLY A 510 18.51 16.45 -26.00
N GLY A 511 17.87 15.55 -26.72
CA GLY A 511 18.31 14.20 -26.96
C GLY A 511 19.46 14.11 -27.96
N ARG A 512 20.33 13.10 -27.82
CA ARG A 512 21.39 12.85 -28.79
C ARG A 512 20.82 12.43 -30.14
N GLY A 513 21.29 13.04 -31.22
CA GLY A 513 21.01 12.64 -32.60
C GLY A 513 21.68 11.33 -33.01
N GLY A 514 21.03 10.60 -33.91
CA GLY A 514 21.59 9.43 -34.56
C GLY A 514 22.73 9.77 -35.53
N THR A 515 23.54 8.79 -35.96
CA THR A 515 24.60 9.03 -36.95
C THR A 515 24.05 9.75 -38.18
N GLY A 516 24.65 10.88 -38.57
CA GLY A 516 24.19 11.73 -39.68
C GLY A 516 22.93 12.56 -39.41
N ASN A 517 22.47 12.63 -38.15
CA ASN A 517 21.26 13.37 -37.77
C ASN A 517 21.53 14.33 -36.60
N ASP A 518 20.74 15.40 -36.56
CA ASP A 518 20.89 16.47 -35.58
C ASP A 518 20.49 16.03 -34.17
N GLY A 519 21.05 16.69 -33.15
CA GLY A 519 20.53 16.57 -31.78
C GLY A 519 19.16 17.23 -31.65
N GLY A 520 18.38 16.81 -30.66
CA GLY A 520 17.14 17.50 -30.30
C GLY A 520 17.45 18.83 -29.59
N ASP A 521 16.53 19.78 -29.66
CA ASP A 521 16.68 21.08 -29.03
C ASP A 521 16.52 20.97 -27.51
N GLY A 522 17.08 21.91 -26.76
CA GLY A 522 16.80 22.04 -25.34
C GLY A 522 15.39 22.59 -25.08
N GLY A 523 14.87 22.41 -23.88
CA GLY A 523 13.62 23.01 -23.44
C GLY A 523 13.85 24.37 -22.78
N ASP A 524 12.91 25.30 -22.92
CA ASP A 524 12.99 26.61 -22.26
C ASP A 524 12.96 26.48 -20.72
N GLY A 525 13.67 27.37 -20.03
CA GLY A 525 13.57 27.53 -18.59
C GLY A 525 12.23 28.16 -18.18
N GLY A 526 11.67 27.70 -17.07
CA GLY A 526 10.43 28.23 -16.50
C GLY A 526 10.60 29.63 -15.95
N ARG A 527 9.54 30.44 -16.02
CA ARG A 527 9.54 31.78 -15.39
C ARG A 527 9.53 31.65 -13.87
N GLY A 528 10.29 32.50 -13.17
CA GLY A 528 10.17 32.65 -11.71
C GLY A 528 8.86 33.32 -11.31
N GLY A 529 8.32 32.96 -10.16
CA GLY A 529 7.08 33.49 -9.63
C GLY A 529 7.21 34.94 -9.15
N ASP A 530 6.12 35.69 -9.23
CA ASP A 530 6.09 37.06 -8.75
C ASP A 530 5.89 37.09 -7.22
N ALA A 531 6.59 37.99 -6.54
CA ALA A 531 6.17 38.48 -5.23
C ALA A 531 5.18 39.64 -5.40
N GLN A 532 4.31 39.85 -4.41
CA GLN A 532 3.20 40.81 -4.54
C GLN A 532 3.48 42.15 -3.83
N LEU A 533 3.42 42.20 -2.49
CA LEU A 533 3.70 43.43 -1.73
C LEU A 533 5.10 43.46 -1.11
N LEU A 534 5.45 42.44 -0.31
CA LEU A 534 6.74 42.27 0.35
C LEU A 534 7.34 40.91 -0.02
N GLY A 535 8.54 40.90 -0.57
CA GLY A 535 9.23 39.67 -0.96
C GLY A 535 9.98 39.82 -2.28
N ASN A 536 10.92 38.94 -2.53
CA ASN A 536 11.68 38.89 -3.78
C ASN A 536 10.93 38.08 -4.83
N GLY A 537 11.05 38.48 -6.09
CA GLY A 537 10.62 37.64 -7.21
C GLY A 537 11.50 36.40 -7.30
N GLY A 538 10.93 35.28 -7.72
CA GLY A 538 11.67 34.05 -7.92
C GLY A 538 12.61 34.14 -9.12
N ASP A 539 13.75 33.46 -9.05
CA ASP A 539 14.66 33.35 -10.20
C ASP A 539 14.01 32.53 -11.33
N GLY A 540 14.31 32.89 -12.57
CA GLY A 540 13.93 32.08 -13.72
C GLY A 540 14.81 30.84 -13.86
N GLY A 541 14.23 29.75 -14.35
CA GLY A 541 14.94 28.50 -14.57
C GLY A 541 15.96 28.61 -15.72
N ALA A 542 17.02 27.82 -15.66
CA ALA A 542 17.96 27.71 -16.76
C ALA A 542 17.30 27.08 -18.00
N GLY A 543 17.70 27.53 -19.19
CA GLY A 543 17.36 26.86 -20.44
C GLY A 543 18.10 25.52 -20.57
N GLY A 544 17.46 24.56 -21.22
CA GLY A 544 18.03 23.26 -21.53
C GLY A 544 19.11 23.36 -22.60
N ALA A 545 20.19 22.60 -22.43
CA ALA A 545 21.21 22.47 -23.46
C ALA A 545 20.70 21.64 -24.64
N GLY A 546 21.13 22.00 -25.85
CA GLY A 546 20.86 21.21 -27.04
C GLY A 546 21.57 19.85 -27.03
N GLY A 547 20.93 18.86 -27.64
CA GLY A 547 21.44 17.50 -27.73
C GLY A 547 22.68 17.40 -28.63
N PRO A 548 23.63 16.50 -28.31
CA PRO A 548 24.79 16.30 -29.19
C PRO A 548 24.37 15.67 -30.51
N ALA A 549 24.98 16.12 -31.60
CA ALA A 549 24.79 15.56 -32.93
C ALA A 549 25.29 14.12 -33.06
N GLY A 550 24.78 13.41 -34.06
CA GLY A 550 25.53 12.31 -34.65
C GLY A 550 26.70 12.79 -35.52
N PHE A 551 27.59 11.86 -35.90
CA PHE A 551 28.71 12.18 -36.78
C PHE A 551 28.22 12.81 -38.10
N GLY A 552 28.74 14.00 -38.43
CA GLY A 552 28.42 14.72 -39.68
C GLY A 552 27.15 15.58 -39.64
N ALA A 553 26.55 15.78 -38.46
CA ALA A 553 25.34 16.58 -38.27
C ALA A 553 25.54 17.72 -37.24
N SER A 554 24.51 18.52 -37.01
CA SER A 554 24.54 19.67 -36.10
C SER A 554 24.03 19.29 -34.70
N PRO A 555 24.60 19.85 -33.62
CA PRO A 555 23.98 19.77 -32.31
C PRO A 555 22.62 20.46 -32.33
N GLY A 556 21.71 20.03 -31.46
CA GLY A 556 20.48 20.77 -31.22
C GLY A 556 20.76 22.16 -30.65
N ALA A 557 19.81 23.07 -30.79
CA ALA A 557 19.91 24.40 -30.21
C ALA A 557 19.74 24.34 -28.69
N GLY A 558 20.51 25.15 -27.97
CA GLY A 558 20.20 25.48 -26.57
C GLY A 558 18.97 26.38 -26.50
N ALA A 559 18.25 26.30 -25.38
CA ALA A 559 17.01 27.02 -25.18
C ALA A 559 17.15 28.26 -24.29
N ALA A 560 16.11 29.08 -24.26
CA ALA A 560 16.13 30.30 -23.48
C ALA A 560 16.05 30.02 -21.98
N GLY A 561 16.79 30.77 -21.17
CA GLY A 561 16.51 30.82 -19.74
C GLY A 561 15.19 31.54 -19.47
N GLY A 562 14.48 31.10 -18.44
CA GLY A 562 13.23 31.73 -18.01
C GLY A 562 13.47 33.12 -17.42
N GLY A 563 12.53 34.02 -17.60
CA GLY A 563 12.57 35.32 -16.94
C GLY A 563 12.42 35.19 -15.42
N GLY A 564 13.11 36.04 -14.66
CA GLY A 564 12.84 36.19 -13.22
C GLY A 564 11.47 36.82 -12.97
N GLY A 565 10.90 36.55 -11.81
CA GLY A 565 9.65 37.13 -11.34
C GLY A 565 9.82 38.57 -10.85
N ALA A 566 8.72 39.30 -10.78
CA ALA A 566 8.70 40.64 -10.21
C ALA A 566 8.92 40.59 -8.68
N GLY A 567 9.69 41.56 -8.16
CA GLY A 567 9.79 41.80 -6.73
C GLY A 567 8.55 42.51 -6.20
N GLY A 568 8.34 42.44 -4.88
CA GLY A 568 7.22 43.08 -4.21
C GLY A 568 7.14 44.58 -4.50
N SER A 569 5.92 45.05 -4.77
CA SER A 569 5.65 46.44 -5.15
C SER A 569 6.05 47.48 -4.10
N LEU A 570 6.16 47.09 -2.82
CA LEU A 570 6.63 47.95 -1.73
C LEU A 570 8.08 47.66 -1.34
N PHE A 571 8.45 46.38 -1.22
CA PHE A 571 9.82 45.98 -0.92
C PHE A 571 10.12 44.59 -1.49
N GLY A 572 11.21 44.49 -2.25
CA GLY A 572 11.61 43.24 -2.90
C GLY A 572 12.51 43.48 -4.09
N SER A 573 13.41 42.55 -4.36
CA SER A 573 14.20 42.54 -5.60
C SER A 573 13.49 41.66 -6.63
N PRO A 574 13.50 42.03 -7.93
CA PRO A 574 13.13 41.10 -8.99
C PRO A 574 14.07 39.89 -9.00
N GLY A 575 13.53 38.74 -9.41
CA GLY A 575 14.34 37.55 -9.67
C GLY A 575 15.25 37.75 -10.87
N THR A 576 16.30 36.95 -10.92
CA THR A 576 17.25 36.93 -12.05
C THR A 576 16.71 36.08 -13.19
N THR A 577 17.01 36.47 -14.43
CA THR A 577 16.77 35.61 -15.60
C THR A 577 17.72 34.42 -15.56
N GLY A 578 17.19 33.23 -15.82
CA GLY A 578 18.00 32.02 -15.89
C GLY A 578 19.01 32.07 -17.04
N PRO A 579 20.13 31.34 -16.94
CA PRO A 579 21.10 31.24 -18.02
C PRO A 579 20.50 30.50 -19.23
N HIS A 580 20.97 30.86 -20.44
CA HIS A 580 20.69 30.12 -21.67
C HIS A 580 21.46 28.79 -21.72
N GLY A 581 20.89 27.79 -22.38
CA GLY A 581 21.42 26.42 -22.48
C GLY A 581 22.49 26.19 -23.54
#